data_AF-A0A924Q9S2-F1
#
_entry.id   AF-A0A924Q9S2-F1
#
_cell.length_a   1.000
_cell.length_b   1.000
_cell.length_c   1.000
_cell.angle_alpha   90.00
_cell.angle_beta   90.00
_cell.angle_gamma   90.00
#
_symmetry.space_group_name_H-M   'P 1'
#
loop_
_entity.id
_entity.type
_entity.pdbx_description
1 polymer ?
#
loop_
_entity_poly.entity_id
_entity_poly.type
_entity_poly.pdbx_seq_one_letter_code
_entity_poly.pdbx_strand_id
1 'polypeptide(L)'
;MLKIDNNLLQDIGLAALPDSEKNSLLKHIYETLEMRVGMRLADQMSNEQLDEFERYFEAKDDAGAFAWLESNFPNYKDIVQEEFDKLKAEVAQAAPQILAAAQAQVAAGQPAPVAPPQPPVVDPAAQYAAQPQQPQYAQPQPQAYPPAQPPAGPQQQ
;
A
#
# COMPACT_ATOMS: atom_id res chain seq x y z
N MET A 1 9.46 -26.19 20.62
CA MET A 1 9.46 -24.84 20.04
C MET A 1 9.03 -24.97 18.60
N LEU A 2 8.05 -24.17 18.18
CA LEU A 2 7.71 -24.04 16.77
C LEU A 2 8.94 -23.59 16.00
N LYS A 3 9.19 -24.22 14.86
CA LYS A 3 10.31 -23.87 14.00
C LYS A 3 9.76 -23.40 12.66
N ILE A 4 9.95 -22.13 12.38
CA ILE A 4 9.66 -21.51 11.09
C ILE A 4 11.02 -21.31 10.44
N ASP A 5 11.48 -22.31 9.70
CA ASP A 5 12.80 -22.35 9.09
C ASP A 5 12.74 -23.00 7.68
N ASN A 6 13.88 -23.16 7.03
CA ASN A 6 13.92 -23.72 5.68
C ASN A 6 13.31 -25.14 5.57
N ASN A 7 13.28 -25.93 6.66
CA ASN A 7 12.57 -27.20 6.69
C ASN A 7 11.05 -27.02 6.52
N LEU A 8 10.46 -25.97 7.11
CA LEU A 8 9.05 -25.64 6.90
C LEU A 8 8.79 -25.31 5.43
N LEU A 9 9.65 -24.48 4.83
CA LEU A 9 9.52 -24.13 3.41
C LEU A 9 9.63 -25.37 2.51
N GLN A 10 10.51 -26.30 2.86
CA GLN A 10 10.63 -27.56 2.13
C GLN A 10 9.36 -28.41 2.24
N ASP A 11 8.80 -28.53 3.44
CA ASP A 11 7.58 -29.31 3.70
C ASP A 11 6.37 -28.78 2.91
N ILE A 12 6.26 -27.46 2.76
CA ILE A 12 5.16 -26.80 2.02
C ILE A 12 5.45 -26.58 0.53
N GLY A 13 6.51 -27.20 -0.01
CA GLY A 13 6.82 -27.16 -1.45
C GLY A 13 7.54 -25.90 -1.95
N LEU A 14 8.06 -25.07 -1.05
CA LEU A 14 8.78 -23.83 -1.33
C LEU A 14 10.31 -23.96 -1.29
N ALA A 15 10.83 -25.20 -1.29
CA ALA A 15 12.28 -25.47 -1.31
C ALA A 15 13.01 -24.85 -2.50
N ALA A 16 12.32 -24.65 -3.63
CA ALA A 16 12.88 -24.13 -4.87
C ALA A 16 13.07 -22.60 -4.88
N LEU A 17 12.61 -21.89 -3.86
CA LEU A 17 12.80 -20.45 -3.75
C LEU A 17 14.30 -20.09 -3.59
N PRO A 18 14.76 -18.97 -4.16
CA PRO A 18 16.07 -18.40 -3.84
C PRO A 18 16.21 -18.08 -2.34
N ASP A 19 17.41 -18.13 -1.79
CA ASP A 19 17.63 -17.91 -0.35
C ASP A 19 17.15 -16.53 0.14
N SER A 20 17.26 -15.49 -0.69
CA SER A 20 16.72 -14.15 -0.39
C SER A 20 15.19 -14.16 -0.24
N GLU A 21 14.49 -14.87 -1.13
CA GLU A 21 13.04 -15.02 -1.09
C GLU A 21 12.61 -15.88 0.09
N LYS A 22 13.34 -16.96 0.38
CA LYS A 22 13.11 -17.80 1.56
C LYS A 22 13.22 -17.01 2.85
N ASN A 23 14.29 -16.23 3.02
CA ASN A 23 14.49 -15.42 4.23
C ASN A 23 13.38 -14.36 4.38
N SER A 24 13.01 -13.70 3.28
CA SER A 24 11.93 -12.71 3.28
C SER A 24 10.59 -13.35 3.61
N LEU A 25 10.29 -14.52 3.05
CA LEU A 25 9.08 -15.26 3.34
C LEU A 25 9.04 -15.79 4.76
N LEU A 26 10.14 -16.35 5.28
CA LEU A 26 10.23 -16.81 6.67
C LEU A 26 9.93 -15.67 7.64
N LYS A 27 10.55 -14.50 7.43
CA LYS A 27 10.28 -13.29 8.21
C LYS A 27 8.80 -12.90 8.15
N HIS A 28 8.22 -12.91 6.96
CA HIS A 28 6.80 -12.60 6.78
C HIS A 28 5.87 -13.60 7.49
N ILE A 29 6.20 -14.90 7.46
CA ILE A 29 5.45 -15.95 8.17
C ILE A 29 5.54 -15.73 9.69
N TYR A 30 6.72 -15.40 10.24
CA TYR A 30 6.87 -15.06 11.66
C TYR A 30 5.99 -13.88 12.05
N GLU A 31 6.11 -12.74 11.35
CA GLU A 31 5.35 -11.52 11.63
C GLU A 31 3.84 -11.75 11.53
N THR A 32 3.42 -12.51 10.51
CA THR A 32 2.00 -12.85 10.32
C THR A 32 1.48 -13.75 11.43
N LEU A 33 2.27 -14.74 11.87
CA LEU A 33 1.90 -15.61 12.98
C LEU A 33 1.77 -14.81 14.28
N GLU A 34 2.75 -13.96 14.60
CA GLU A 34 2.72 -13.11 15.80
C GLU A 34 1.46 -12.23 15.84
N MET A 35 1.13 -11.58 14.71
CA MET A 35 -0.05 -10.74 14.61
C MET A 35 -1.35 -11.56 14.79
N ARG A 36 -1.48 -12.72 14.13
CA ARG A 36 -2.68 -13.57 14.22
C ARG A 36 -2.88 -14.14 15.62
N VAL A 37 -1.80 -14.65 16.22
CA VAL A 37 -1.80 -15.14 17.59
C VAL A 37 -2.18 -14.02 18.55
N GLY A 38 -1.58 -12.83 18.42
CA GLY A 38 -1.91 -11.67 19.23
C GLY A 38 -3.39 -11.29 19.15
N MET A 39 -3.94 -11.19 17.93
CA MET A 39 -5.37 -10.91 17.74
C MET A 39 -6.28 -11.99 18.32
N ARG A 40 -5.94 -13.27 18.13
CA ARG A 40 -6.78 -14.39 18.61
C ARG A 40 -6.72 -14.57 20.12
N LEU A 41 -5.60 -14.22 20.74
CA LEU A 41 -5.47 -14.13 22.19
C LEU A 41 -6.27 -12.95 22.73
N ALA A 42 -6.14 -11.77 22.10
CA ALA A 42 -6.85 -10.57 22.49
C ALA A 42 -8.38 -10.72 22.42
N ASP A 43 -8.91 -11.42 21.41
CA ASP A 43 -10.35 -11.71 21.27
C ASP A 43 -10.93 -12.53 22.43
N GLN A 44 -10.07 -13.30 23.13
CA GLN A 44 -10.46 -14.11 24.29
C GLN A 44 -10.17 -13.42 25.62
N MET A 45 -9.57 -12.23 25.61
CA MET A 45 -9.27 -11.43 26.79
C MET A 45 -10.39 -10.44 27.07
N SER A 46 -10.69 -10.21 28.36
CA SER A 46 -11.46 -9.03 28.75
C SER A 46 -10.63 -7.76 28.56
N ASN A 47 -11.29 -6.59 28.52
CA ASN A 47 -10.58 -5.30 28.44
C ASN A 47 -9.58 -5.12 29.61
N GLU A 48 -9.94 -5.54 30.82
CA GLU A 48 -9.04 -5.47 31.98
C GLU A 48 -7.80 -6.36 31.78
N GLN A 49 -7.98 -7.56 31.23
CA GLN A 49 -6.87 -8.47 30.94
C GLN A 49 -5.97 -7.94 29.81
N LEU A 50 -6.55 -7.27 28.80
CA LEU A 50 -5.80 -6.58 27.76
C LEU A 50 -4.93 -5.47 28.36
N ASP A 51 -5.51 -4.61 29.19
CA ASP A 51 -4.77 -3.54 29.86
C ASP A 51 -3.63 -4.11 30.73
N GLU A 52 -3.87 -5.21 31.45
CA GLU A 52 -2.82 -5.89 32.23
C GLU A 52 -1.72 -6.47 31.34
N PHE A 53 -2.10 -7.08 30.22
CA PHE A 53 -1.16 -7.69 29.29
C PHE A 53 -0.30 -6.65 28.56
N GLU A 54 -0.89 -5.53 28.14
CA GLU A 54 -0.21 -4.42 27.47
C GLU A 54 0.94 -3.84 28.31
N ARG A 55 0.80 -3.80 29.64
CA ARG A 55 1.85 -3.31 30.55
C ARG A 55 3.15 -4.09 30.45
N TYR A 56 3.10 -5.38 30.12
CA TYR A 56 4.32 -6.17 29.91
C TYR A 56 5.05 -5.77 28.62
N PHE A 57 4.32 -5.42 27.55
CA PHE A 57 4.93 -4.92 26.31
C PHE A 57 5.56 -3.53 26.51
N GLU A 58 4.88 -2.64 27.23
CA GLU A 58 5.42 -1.32 27.59
C GLU A 58 6.72 -1.44 28.40
N ALA A 59 6.75 -2.39 29.35
CA ALA A 59 7.91 -2.69 30.17
C ALA A 59 9.02 -3.47 29.43
N LYS A 60 8.74 -3.97 28.21
CA LYS A 60 9.60 -4.91 27.46
C LYS A 60 9.95 -6.15 28.29
N ASP A 61 8.99 -6.61 29.09
CA ASP A 61 9.12 -7.78 29.96
C ASP A 61 8.48 -9.01 29.30
N ASP A 62 9.17 -9.57 28.31
CA ASP A 62 8.72 -10.76 27.59
C ASP A 62 8.51 -11.94 28.55
N ALA A 63 9.38 -12.08 29.56
CA ALA A 63 9.30 -13.15 30.54
C ALA A 63 8.03 -13.03 31.41
N GLY A 64 7.72 -11.81 31.85
CA GLY A 64 6.48 -11.50 32.56
C GLY A 64 5.24 -11.75 31.71
N ALA A 65 5.25 -11.35 30.43
CA ALA A 65 4.16 -11.61 29.50
C ALA A 65 3.90 -13.12 29.33
N PHE A 66 4.95 -13.93 29.18
CA PHE A 66 4.81 -15.39 29.10
C PHE A 66 4.27 -16.01 30.38
N ALA A 67 4.78 -15.59 31.55
CA ALA A 67 4.29 -16.09 32.83
C ALA A 67 2.80 -15.73 33.05
N TRP A 68 2.40 -14.52 32.65
CA TRP A 68 1.01 -14.08 32.71
C TRP A 68 0.12 -14.91 31.79
N LEU A 69 0.56 -15.19 30.55
CA LEU A 69 -0.16 -16.08 29.63
C LEU A 69 -0.27 -17.50 30.19
N GLU A 70 0.79 -18.06 30.77
CA GLU A 70 0.76 -19.39 31.39
C GLU A 70 -0.25 -19.48 32.55
N SER A 71 -0.42 -18.40 33.30
CA SER A 71 -1.35 -18.35 34.43
C SER A 71 -2.80 -18.07 34.02
N ASN A 72 -3.03 -17.16 33.07
CA ASN A 72 -4.38 -16.67 32.72
C ASN A 72 -4.96 -17.37 31.49
N PHE A 73 -4.10 -17.80 30.57
CA PHE A 73 -4.47 -18.41 29.29
C PHE A 73 -3.70 -19.71 29.09
N PRO A 74 -3.90 -20.76 29.90
CA PRO A 74 -3.11 -22.00 29.81
C PRO A 74 -3.16 -22.68 28.43
N ASN A 75 -4.23 -22.42 27.67
CA ASN A 75 -4.47 -22.85 26.28
C ASN A 75 -3.79 -21.97 25.21
N TYR A 76 -3.02 -20.94 25.58
CA TYR A 76 -2.35 -20.06 24.60
C TYR A 76 -1.41 -20.84 23.67
N LYS A 77 -0.76 -21.90 24.17
CA LYS A 77 0.12 -22.77 23.38
C LYS A 77 -0.66 -23.50 22.28
N ASP A 78 -1.88 -23.95 22.57
CA ASP A 78 -2.75 -24.60 21.59
C ASP A 78 -3.20 -23.59 20.53
N ILE A 79 -3.55 -22.36 20.94
CA ILE A 79 -3.90 -21.27 20.00
C ILE A 79 -2.73 -20.99 19.06
N VAL A 80 -1.51 -20.91 19.59
CA VAL A 80 -0.29 -20.70 18.78
C VAL A 80 -0.09 -21.85 17.79
N GLN A 81 -0.30 -23.11 18.21
CA GLN A 81 -0.23 -24.26 17.29
C GLN A 81 -1.30 -24.19 16.21
N GLU A 82 -2.56 -23.94 16.58
CA GLU A 82 -3.66 -23.86 15.62
C GLU A 82 -3.46 -22.75 14.59
N GLU A 83 -3.04 -21.57 15.01
CA GLU A 83 -2.75 -20.46 14.10
C GLU A 83 -1.54 -20.76 13.21
N PHE A 84 -0.53 -21.45 13.74
CA PHE A 84 0.59 -21.93 12.95
C PHE A 84 0.16 -22.95 11.89
N ASP A 85 -0.64 -23.96 12.25
CA ASP A 85 -1.10 -24.99 11.32
C ASP A 85 -1.99 -24.40 10.21
N LYS A 86 -2.87 -23.46 10.57
CA LYS A 86 -3.67 -22.71 9.58
C LYS A 86 -2.78 -21.91 8.64
N LEU A 87 -1.85 -21.11 9.19
CA LEU A 87 -0.95 -20.31 8.38
C LEU A 87 -0.07 -21.18 7.47
N LYS A 88 0.44 -22.30 8.00
CA LYS A 88 1.18 -23.29 7.21
C LYS A 88 0.34 -23.81 6.05
N ALA A 89 -0.91 -24.19 6.29
CA ALA A 89 -1.81 -24.67 5.25
C ALA A 89 -2.10 -23.59 4.20
N GLU A 90 -2.36 -22.35 4.62
CA GLU A 90 -2.58 -21.22 3.71
C GLU A 90 -1.35 -20.95 2.83
N VAL A 91 -0.15 -20.93 3.41
CA VAL A 91 1.09 -20.72 2.66
C VAL A 91 1.37 -21.90 1.72
N ALA A 92 1.10 -23.14 2.15
CA ALA A 92 1.21 -24.31 1.29
C ALA A 92 0.25 -24.24 0.10
N GLN A 93 -0.98 -23.77 0.31
CA GLN A 93 -1.95 -23.54 -0.77
C GLN A 93 -1.51 -22.42 -1.72
N ALA A 94 -0.86 -21.38 -1.20
CA ALA A 94 -0.32 -20.27 -1.98
C ALA A 94 1.05 -20.59 -2.63
N ALA A 95 1.69 -21.71 -2.27
CA ALA A 95 3.05 -22.03 -2.69
C ALA A 95 3.27 -21.99 -4.20
N PRO A 96 2.37 -22.53 -5.06
CA PRO A 96 2.51 -22.45 -6.50
C PRO A 96 2.52 -21.00 -7.01
N GLN A 97 1.65 -20.13 -6.47
CA GLN A 97 1.62 -18.72 -6.83
C GLN A 97 2.88 -17.98 -6.37
N ILE A 98 3.36 -18.28 -5.16
CA ILE A 98 4.59 -17.68 -4.60
C ILE A 98 5.79 -18.04 -5.48
N LEU A 99 5.91 -19.32 -5.89
CA LEU A 99 6.98 -19.76 -6.80
C LEU A 99 6.89 -19.07 -8.17
N ALA A 100 5.69 -18.94 -8.73
CA ALA A 100 5.49 -18.25 -10.00
C ALA A 100 5.84 -16.76 -9.91
N ALA A 101 5.46 -16.09 -8.82
CA ALA A 101 5.79 -14.70 -8.56
C ALA A 101 7.29 -14.49 -8.38
N ALA A 102 7.96 -15.34 -7.59
CA ALA A 102 9.41 -15.29 -7.41
C ALA A 102 10.17 -15.50 -8.74
N GLN A 103 9.69 -16.42 -9.58
CA GLN A 103 10.24 -16.64 -10.94
C GLN A 103 10.02 -15.43 -11.86
N ALA A 104 8.85 -14.78 -11.77
CA ALA A 104 8.58 -13.56 -12.53
C ALA A 104 9.46 -12.39 -12.07
N GLN A 105 9.74 -12.28 -10.78
CA GLN A 105 10.62 -11.24 -10.22
C GLN A 105 12.08 -11.43 -10.62
N VAL A 106 12.60 -12.67 -10.64
CA VAL A 106 13.97 -12.91 -11.15
C VAL A 106 14.06 -12.68 -12.66
N ALA A 107 13.01 -12.97 -13.43
CA ALA A 107 12.96 -12.67 -14.86
C ALA A 107 12.82 -11.16 -15.15
N ALA A 108 12.14 -10.43 -14.26
CA ALA A 108 12.03 -8.97 -14.28
C ALA A 108 13.22 -8.25 -13.64
N GLY A 109 14.24 -8.98 -13.16
CA GLY A 109 15.56 -8.47 -12.77
C GLY A 109 16.38 -7.88 -13.93
N GLN A 110 15.70 -7.43 -14.99
CA GLN A 110 16.26 -6.53 -15.98
C GLN A 110 16.46 -5.17 -15.31
N PRO A 111 17.63 -4.51 -15.45
CA PRO A 111 17.70 -3.09 -15.17
C PRO A 111 16.58 -2.42 -15.96
N ALA A 112 15.85 -1.50 -15.33
CA ALA A 112 14.87 -0.66 -16.00
C ALA A 112 15.41 -0.29 -17.39
N PRO A 113 14.63 -0.41 -18.48
CA PRO A 113 15.14 -0.08 -19.79
C PRO A 113 15.70 1.33 -19.71
N VAL A 114 17.03 1.45 -19.84
CA VAL A 114 17.69 2.72 -20.06
C VAL A 114 16.99 3.30 -21.27
N ALA A 115 16.17 4.33 -21.03
CA ALA A 115 15.49 5.01 -22.11
C ALA A 115 16.56 5.40 -23.15
N PRO A 116 16.31 5.18 -24.45
CA PRO A 116 17.24 5.62 -25.49
C PRO A 116 17.53 7.11 -25.27
N PRO A 117 18.77 7.58 -25.53
CA PRO A 117 19.13 8.99 -25.32
C PRO A 117 18.14 9.85 -26.09
N GLN A 118 17.33 10.61 -25.35
CA GLN A 118 16.36 11.51 -25.95
C GLN A 118 17.15 12.58 -26.73
N PRO A 119 16.76 12.90 -27.98
CA PRO A 119 17.31 14.05 -28.68
C PRO A 119 17.04 15.31 -27.83
N PRO A 120 17.90 16.34 -27.91
CA PRO A 120 17.76 17.53 -27.08
C PRO A 120 16.36 18.13 -27.28
N VAL A 121 15.62 18.24 -26.17
CA VAL A 121 14.31 18.89 -26.15
C VAL A 121 14.47 20.33 -26.61
N VAL A 122 13.92 20.64 -27.78
CA VAL A 122 13.73 22.03 -28.20
C VAL A 122 12.63 22.60 -27.33
N ASP A 123 12.95 23.70 -26.64
CA ASP A 123 12.05 24.40 -25.74
C ASP A 123 10.77 24.81 -26.50
N PRO A 124 9.57 24.35 -26.09
CA PRO A 124 8.32 24.63 -26.80
C PRO A 124 7.84 26.08 -26.65
N ALA A 125 8.62 26.97 -26.03
CA ALA A 125 8.19 28.34 -25.77
C ALA A 125 8.21 29.31 -26.98
N ALA A 126 8.69 28.87 -28.14
CA ALA A 126 8.87 29.76 -29.30
C ALA A 126 7.81 29.61 -30.42
N GLN A 127 6.89 28.64 -30.35
CA GLN A 127 6.01 28.31 -31.49
C GLN A 127 4.58 28.88 -31.43
N TYR A 128 4.20 29.60 -30.37
CA TYR A 128 2.85 30.15 -30.23
C TYR A 128 2.64 31.59 -30.75
N ALA A 129 3.61 32.18 -31.47
CA ALA A 129 3.49 33.55 -31.96
C ALA A 129 2.73 33.72 -33.29
N ALA A 130 2.14 32.68 -33.88
CA ALA A 130 1.46 32.82 -35.17
C ALA A 130 0.25 31.90 -35.33
N GLN A 131 -0.91 32.26 -34.75
CA GLN A 131 -2.22 31.84 -35.27
C GLN A 131 -3.24 32.99 -35.31
N PRO A 132 -4.04 33.11 -36.38
CA PRO A 132 -5.02 34.18 -36.58
C PRO A 132 -6.31 34.00 -35.76
N GLN A 133 -6.82 35.09 -35.19
CA GLN A 133 -8.01 35.16 -34.34
C GLN A 133 -9.31 34.90 -35.12
N GLN A 134 -10.17 34.03 -34.60
CA GLN A 134 -11.57 33.87 -35.04
C GLN A 134 -12.52 34.79 -34.24
N PRO A 135 -13.65 35.25 -34.82
CA PRO A 135 -14.51 36.27 -34.24
C PRO A 135 -15.45 35.73 -33.15
N GLN A 136 -15.44 36.40 -31.99
CA GLN A 136 -16.27 36.14 -30.82
C GLN A 136 -17.65 36.80 -30.98
N TYR A 137 -18.72 36.00 -30.94
CA TYR A 137 -20.11 36.48 -31.00
C TYR A 137 -20.50 37.14 -29.67
N ALA A 138 -20.95 38.39 -29.72
CA ALA A 138 -21.31 39.20 -28.57
C ALA A 138 -22.74 38.90 -28.06
N GLN A 139 -22.90 38.72 -26.74
CA GLN A 139 -24.20 38.76 -26.07
C GLN A 139 -24.68 40.22 -25.91
N PRO A 140 -25.98 40.53 -26.10
CA PRO A 140 -26.49 41.89 -25.97
C PRO A 140 -26.76 42.27 -24.51
N GLN A 141 -26.18 43.39 -24.05
CA GLN A 141 -26.53 44.06 -22.79
C GLN A 141 -27.78 44.94 -22.95
N PRO A 142 -28.64 45.09 -21.92
CA PRO A 142 -29.81 45.95 -21.98
C PRO A 142 -29.44 47.44 -21.98
N GLN A 143 -30.01 48.17 -22.93
CA GLN A 143 -29.72 49.57 -23.25
C GLN A 143 -30.32 50.53 -22.19
N ALA A 144 -29.47 51.33 -21.55
CA ALA A 144 -29.88 52.56 -20.88
C ALA A 144 -29.92 53.70 -21.90
N TYR A 145 -31.10 54.30 -22.09
CA TYR A 145 -31.29 55.44 -23.01
C TYR A 145 -30.70 56.73 -22.40
N PRO A 146 -29.86 57.49 -23.12
CA PRO A 146 -29.58 58.88 -22.79
C PRO A 146 -30.62 59.84 -23.39
N PRO A 147 -30.88 60.99 -22.75
CA PRO A 147 -31.86 61.98 -23.22
C PRO A 147 -31.39 62.76 -24.46
N ALA A 148 -32.37 63.10 -25.30
CA ALA A 148 -32.21 63.77 -26.59
C ALA A 148 -31.56 65.16 -26.49
N GLN A 149 -30.54 65.41 -27.32
CA GLN A 149 -30.00 66.75 -27.59
C GLN A 149 -30.64 67.33 -28.87
N PRO A 150 -31.01 68.63 -28.89
CA PRO A 150 -31.65 69.26 -30.04
C PRO A 150 -30.66 69.57 -31.19
N PRO A 151 -31.10 69.52 -32.46
CA PRO A 151 -30.23 69.75 -33.61
C PRO A 151 -29.96 71.24 -33.86
N ALA A 152 -28.69 71.60 -34.02
CA ALA A 152 -28.26 72.90 -34.52
C ALA A 152 -27.74 72.79 -35.95
N GLY A 153 -28.59 73.19 -36.92
CA GLY A 153 -28.24 73.75 -38.24
C GLY A 153 -27.57 72.85 -39.30
N PRO A 154 -27.95 73.04 -40.58
CA PRO A 154 -27.02 73.78 -41.42
C PRO A 154 -27.67 74.88 -42.28
N GLN A 155 -26.77 75.76 -42.70
CA GLN A 155 -26.89 77.06 -43.35
C GLN A 155 -27.51 77.06 -44.76
N GLN A 156 -27.72 78.29 -45.27
CA GLN A 156 -27.83 78.74 -46.68
C GLN A 156 -29.27 78.69 -47.24
N GLN A 157 -29.88 79.75 -47.78
CA GLN A 157 -29.43 81.00 -48.40
C GLN A 157 -30.37 82.17 -48.04
#